data_AF-A0A1L7GRT6-F1
#
_entry.id   AF-A0A1L7GRT6-F1
#
_cell.length_a   1.000
_cell.length_b   1.000
_cell.length_c   1.000
_cell.angle_alpha   90.00
_cell.angle_beta   90.00
_cell.angle_gamma   90.00
#
_symmetry.space_group_name_H-M   'P 1'
#
loop_
_entity.id
_entity.type
_entity.pdbx_description
1 polymer ?
#
loop_
_entity_poly.entity_id
_entity_poly.type
_entity_poly.pdbx_seq_one_letter_code
_entity_poly.pdbx_strand_id
1 'polypeptide(L)'
;MVVTSGLDYVSTGAQVDARLRDWLREPPKNYDIQAFAEGRNEIARGVTLDHDSATGTGGAYGRWRLRETAPDGTWQTTLVIRQTESRPTRVQLDVEHLPDDPDTLPTPAKTPRLAASLLDVLQARDGLADVTRMPQVVEAADIDSVIDELCDAERRLPIVMATAPNGADFDVWLERTLDPLVRPLAGLAILYALAPGADNRFNRLMEYHRVYGGGIRTFLPGVDPAWAADGQRHRVMSHRVVAENPARARRLLAQLPQGLATRAPLPPELDAVPVLRARTKESSGSSELERLRDENHALFEILEEAGREQRVRADEIRDLKNELQRARSDEITLIAEYDEQYRELHESRVQLVTVQKRLLALGAAEAAYAPDDGGPAVPESFAEILERIEEMPRVHFTGARKITLELDDQAYGSSWVRMAWDALLALRDYADVSVDAPADGAAFRDFKQWCEDAPGGRHAISPRKVVRDESRTVKTNNAWRKERTFPVPEHVDPACRLFMGAHVRIGGGNTVAPRLHYHDAARAEHGIFIGYIGPHLTNTLT
;
A
#
# COMPACT_ATOMS: atom_id res chain seq x y z
N MET A 1 0.72 18.92 -1.22
CA MET A 1 -0.57 19.10 -1.96
C MET A 1 -0.23 19.69 -3.31
N VAL A 2 -0.69 19.08 -4.41
CA VAL A 2 -0.50 19.62 -5.77
C VAL A 2 -1.83 19.53 -6.50
N VAL A 3 -2.36 20.68 -6.91
CA VAL A 3 -3.69 20.78 -7.55
C VAL A 3 -3.67 21.77 -8.71
N THR A 4 -4.65 21.65 -9.60
CA THR A 4 -4.96 22.66 -10.62
C THR A 4 -5.99 23.63 -10.06
N SER A 5 -5.78 24.94 -10.18
CA SER A 5 -6.81 25.92 -9.88
C SER A 5 -7.77 26.06 -11.06
N GLY A 6 -9.08 26.13 -10.79
CA GLY A 6 -10.10 26.49 -11.77
C GLY A 6 -10.11 27.98 -12.14
N LEU A 7 -9.28 28.80 -11.50
CA LEU A 7 -9.16 30.25 -11.73
C LEU A 7 -7.96 30.58 -12.63
N ASP A 8 -7.98 31.77 -13.22
CA ASP A 8 -6.80 32.33 -13.89
C ASP A 8 -5.68 32.66 -12.88
N TYR A 9 -4.44 32.81 -13.36
CA TYR A 9 -3.27 33.03 -12.50
C TYR A 9 -3.38 34.24 -11.56
N VAL A 10 -3.95 35.35 -12.03
CA VAL A 10 -4.08 36.58 -11.23
C VAL A 10 -5.08 36.36 -10.11
N SER A 11 -6.24 35.76 -10.43
CA SER A 11 -7.27 35.40 -9.46
C SER A 11 -6.77 34.35 -8.45
N THR A 12 -6.07 33.31 -8.91
CA THR A 12 -5.41 32.32 -8.04
C THR A 12 -4.43 33.01 -7.10
N GLY A 13 -3.56 33.89 -7.62
CA GLY A 13 -2.55 34.60 -6.83
C GLY A 13 -3.16 35.49 -5.75
N ALA A 14 -4.22 36.23 -6.08
CA ALA A 14 -4.92 37.07 -5.11
C ALA A 14 -5.57 36.25 -3.98
N GLN A 15 -6.22 35.13 -4.31
CA GLN A 15 -6.82 34.22 -3.32
C GLN A 15 -5.76 33.58 -2.43
N VAL A 16 -4.64 33.14 -3.03
CA VAL A 16 -3.51 32.55 -2.31
C VAL A 16 -2.89 33.55 -1.33
N ASP A 17 -2.59 34.77 -1.77
CA ASP A 17 -2.02 35.82 -0.90
C ASP A 17 -2.97 36.15 0.26
N ALA A 18 -4.27 36.28 0.00
CA ALA A 18 -5.27 36.51 1.03
C ALA A 18 -5.32 35.37 2.06
N ARG A 19 -5.41 34.11 1.62
CA ARG A 19 -5.46 32.95 2.53
C ARG A 19 -4.18 32.74 3.31
N LEU A 20 -3.02 33.03 2.72
CA LEU A 20 -1.75 32.96 3.40
C LEU A 20 -1.66 34.02 4.51
N ARG A 21 -2.09 35.25 4.25
CA ARG A 21 -2.16 36.33 5.24
C ARG A 21 -3.11 36.00 6.39
N ASP A 22 -4.32 35.50 6.08
CA ASP A 22 -5.29 35.08 7.08
C ASP A 22 -4.71 33.97 7.96
N TRP A 23 -4.12 32.94 7.36
CA TRP A 23 -3.52 31.81 8.09
C TRP A 23 -2.38 32.22 9.03
N LEU A 24 -1.56 33.19 8.64
CA LEU A 24 -0.47 33.70 9.47
C LEU A 24 -0.99 34.59 10.62
N ARG A 25 -2.07 35.34 10.39
CA ARG A 25 -2.68 36.22 11.39
C ARG A 25 -3.51 35.45 12.41
N GLU A 26 -4.18 34.39 11.99
CA GLU A 26 -5.12 33.65 12.83
C GLU A 26 -4.43 32.68 13.82
N PRO A 27 -5.09 32.35 14.95
CA PRO A 27 -4.60 31.32 15.85
C PRO A 27 -4.43 29.96 15.14
N PRO A 28 -3.31 29.24 15.35
CA PRO A 28 -2.35 29.42 16.44
C PRO A 28 -1.13 30.30 16.10
N LYS A 29 -1.02 30.88 14.89
CA LYS A 29 0.19 31.56 14.42
C LYS A 29 0.34 32.96 15.01
N ASN A 30 -0.68 33.82 14.85
CA ASN A 30 -0.73 35.18 15.39
C ASN A 30 0.49 36.07 15.04
N TYR A 31 1.01 35.97 13.82
CA TYR A 31 2.14 36.79 13.36
C TYR A 31 1.71 38.17 12.87
N ASP A 32 2.60 39.17 13.02
CA ASP A 32 2.39 40.50 12.48
C ASP A 32 2.86 40.56 11.00
N ILE A 33 1.90 40.71 10.09
CA ILE A 33 2.11 40.59 8.64
C ILE A 33 2.27 41.94 7.94
N GLN A 34 2.67 43.01 8.65
CA GLN A 34 2.98 44.30 8.02
C GLN A 34 4.19 44.23 7.05
N ALA A 35 5.03 43.20 7.16
CA ALA A 35 6.25 43.01 6.35
C ALA A 35 6.12 41.97 5.22
N PHE A 36 4.97 41.92 4.53
CA PHE A 36 4.75 41.03 3.39
C PHE A 36 5.37 41.57 2.09
N ALA A 37 6.64 41.95 2.13
CA ALA A 37 7.38 42.46 0.98
C ALA A 37 8.04 41.31 0.21
N GLU A 38 8.36 41.54 -1.07
CA GLU A 38 9.23 40.62 -1.81
C GLU A 38 10.64 40.56 -1.18
N GLY A 39 11.24 39.38 -1.15
CA GLY A 39 12.51 39.08 -0.47
C GLY A 39 12.32 38.33 0.85
N ARG A 40 13.39 38.27 1.66
CA ARG A 40 13.42 37.62 2.97
C ARG A 40 12.97 38.59 4.07
N ASN A 41 11.92 38.24 4.80
CA ASN A 41 11.38 39.05 5.89
C ASN A 41 11.33 38.24 7.19
N GLU A 42 11.88 38.78 8.29
CA GLU A 42 11.63 38.24 9.62
C GLU A 42 10.30 38.79 10.15
N ILE A 43 9.31 37.92 10.32
CA ILE A 43 7.93 38.31 10.73
C ILE A 43 7.67 38.07 12.23
N ALA A 44 8.50 37.23 12.86
CA ALA A 44 8.59 37.04 14.29
C ALA A 44 9.96 36.44 14.63
N ARG A 45 10.35 36.45 15.91
CA ARG A 45 11.63 35.88 16.34
C ARG A 45 11.74 34.41 15.93
N GLY A 46 12.73 34.08 15.09
CA GLY A 46 12.93 32.72 14.57
C GLY A 46 11.90 32.29 13.52
N VAL A 47 11.19 33.25 12.91
CA VAL A 47 10.21 33.01 11.85
C VAL A 47 10.52 33.91 10.66
N THR A 48 10.88 33.28 9.54
CA THR A 48 11.19 33.97 8.29
C THR A 48 10.18 33.63 7.22
N LEU A 49 9.80 34.64 6.43
CA LEU A 49 8.95 34.52 5.26
C LEU A 49 9.72 35.07 4.05
N ASP A 50 10.11 34.16 3.16
CA ASP A 50 10.64 34.50 1.85
C ASP A 50 9.50 34.58 0.84
N HIS A 51 9.50 35.62 0.01
CA HIS A 51 8.59 35.75 -1.12
C HIS A 51 9.37 36.12 -2.38
N ASP A 52 9.18 35.35 -3.46
CA ASP A 52 9.71 35.68 -4.78
C ASP A 52 8.67 35.46 -5.87
N SER A 53 8.70 36.33 -6.87
CA SER A 53 7.80 36.23 -8.02
C SER A 53 8.53 36.56 -9.31
N ALA A 54 8.14 35.93 -10.41
CA ALA A 54 8.61 36.32 -11.74
C ALA A 54 7.51 36.18 -12.77
N THR A 55 7.48 37.12 -13.71
CA THR A 55 6.63 37.10 -14.89
C THR A 55 7.52 37.26 -16.13
N GLY A 56 7.33 36.41 -17.13
CA GLY A 56 8.12 36.46 -18.36
C GLY A 56 7.50 35.63 -19.49
N THR A 57 8.25 35.48 -20.58
CA THR A 57 7.84 34.73 -21.78
C THR A 57 7.63 33.23 -21.53
N GLY A 58 8.21 32.68 -20.46
CA GLY A 58 7.97 31.30 -20.01
C GLY A 58 6.73 31.15 -19.12
N GLY A 59 5.94 32.20 -18.93
CA GLY A 59 4.81 32.27 -17.99
C GLY A 59 5.15 32.97 -16.68
N ALA A 60 4.31 32.78 -15.67
CA ALA A 60 4.42 33.44 -14.36
C ALA A 60 4.53 32.42 -13.21
N TYR A 61 5.26 32.79 -12.15
CA TYR A 61 5.26 32.06 -10.90
C TYR A 61 5.31 33.03 -9.70
N GLY A 62 4.76 32.57 -8.58
CA GLY A 62 4.89 33.20 -7.27
C GLY A 62 5.16 32.12 -6.23
N ARG A 63 6.05 32.38 -5.30
CA ARG A 63 6.41 31.44 -4.25
C ARG A 63 6.58 32.13 -2.91
N TRP A 64 6.03 31.49 -1.89
CA TRP A 64 6.15 31.87 -0.49
C TRP A 64 6.76 30.72 0.28
N ARG A 65 7.79 31.00 1.07
CA ARG A 65 8.43 30.01 1.94
C ARG A 65 8.46 30.56 3.36
N LEU A 66 7.67 29.95 4.23
CA LEU A 66 7.67 30.20 5.66
C LEU A 66 8.61 29.20 6.34
N ARG A 67 9.50 29.68 7.20
CA ARG A 67 10.31 28.85 8.08
C ARG A 67 10.11 29.24 9.52
N GLU A 68 9.90 28.23 10.35
CA GLU A 68 9.67 28.38 11.78
C GLU A 68 10.68 27.52 12.53
N THR A 69 11.61 28.16 13.24
CA THR A 69 12.60 27.45 14.06
C THR A 69 11.93 27.01 15.37
N ALA A 70 11.96 25.70 15.61
CA ALA A 70 11.44 25.05 16.80
C ALA A 70 12.54 24.21 17.48
N PRO A 71 12.36 23.76 18.73
CA PRO A 71 13.37 22.97 19.44
C PRO A 71 13.70 21.61 18.79
N ASP A 72 12.80 21.07 17.97
CA ASP A 72 12.96 19.81 17.25
C ASP A 72 13.55 19.98 15.84
N GLY A 73 13.75 21.22 15.38
CA GLY A 73 14.26 21.56 14.06
C GLY A 73 13.49 22.73 13.44
N THR A 74 13.74 22.97 12.16
CA THR A 74 13.04 24.01 11.39
C THR A 74 11.89 23.42 10.59
N TRP A 75 10.68 23.92 10.81
CA TRP A 75 9.51 23.60 9.99
C TRP A 75 9.46 24.54 8.79
N GLN A 76 9.39 24.00 7.59
CA GLN A 76 9.34 24.74 6.34
C GLN A 76 8.00 24.51 5.63
N THR A 77 7.25 25.58 5.34
CA THR A 77 6.04 25.54 4.50
C THR A 77 6.30 26.30 3.21
N THR A 78 6.23 25.62 2.07
CA THR A 78 6.46 26.22 0.75
C THR A 78 5.17 26.19 -0.06
N LEU A 79 4.72 27.35 -0.53
CA LEU A 79 3.57 27.52 -1.41
C LEU A 79 4.04 28.08 -2.74
N VAL A 80 3.75 27.40 -3.84
CA VAL A 80 4.10 27.82 -5.20
C VAL A 80 2.85 27.87 -6.05
N ILE A 81 2.67 28.98 -6.77
CA ILE A 81 1.73 29.08 -7.89
C ILE A 81 2.51 29.20 -9.18
N ARG A 82 2.05 28.51 -10.22
CA ARG A 82 2.73 28.50 -11.51
C ARG A 82 1.74 28.40 -12.65
N GLN A 83 1.89 29.27 -13.64
CA GLN A 83 1.19 29.18 -14.92
C GLN A 83 2.20 29.27 -16.06
N THR A 84 2.22 28.26 -16.93
CA THR A 84 2.90 28.28 -18.24
C THR A 84 1.92 28.69 -19.34
N GLU A 85 2.41 29.20 -20.46
CA GLU A 85 1.55 29.64 -21.58
C GLU A 85 0.56 28.52 -21.97
N SER A 86 -0.73 28.85 -22.04
CA SER A 86 -1.87 27.96 -22.39
C SER A 86 -2.21 26.81 -21.42
N ARG A 87 -1.53 26.68 -20.29
CA ARG A 87 -1.84 25.68 -19.25
C ARG A 87 -2.58 26.30 -18.07
N PRO A 88 -3.40 25.52 -17.34
CA PRO A 88 -4.07 26.00 -16.15
C PRO A 88 -3.05 26.28 -15.02
N THR A 89 -3.42 27.17 -14.11
CA THR A 89 -2.57 27.52 -12.96
C THR A 89 -2.44 26.31 -12.02
N ARG A 90 -1.22 25.87 -11.74
CA ARG A 90 -0.92 24.83 -10.75
C ARG A 90 -0.58 25.48 -9.42
N VAL A 91 -1.02 24.84 -8.34
CA VAL A 91 -0.73 25.24 -6.95
C VAL A 91 -0.11 24.06 -6.21
N GLN A 92 1.05 24.30 -5.59
CA GLN A 92 1.78 23.35 -4.77
C GLN A 92 1.91 23.90 -3.36
N LEU A 93 1.57 23.10 -2.36
CA LEU A 93 1.78 23.39 -0.95
C LEU A 93 2.48 22.22 -0.28
N ASP A 94 3.71 22.44 0.16
CA ASP A 94 4.53 21.44 0.84
C ASP A 94 4.90 21.89 2.24
N VAL A 95 5.03 20.90 3.13
CA VAL A 95 5.44 21.09 4.52
C VAL A 95 6.50 20.07 4.85
N GLU A 96 7.68 20.55 5.23
CA GLU A 96 8.87 19.75 5.49
C GLU A 96 9.36 20.02 6.92
N HIS A 97 9.93 18.99 7.55
CA HIS A 97 10.66 19.13 8.80
C HIS A 97 12.15 19.00 8.51
N LEU A 98 12.94 19.99 8.93
CA LEU A 98 14.39 20.02 8.78
C LEU A 98 15.02 19.92 10.19
N PRO A 99 15.34 18.70 10.66
CA PRO A 99 15.98 18.51 11.96
C PRO A 99 17.32 19.25 12.05
N ASP A 100 17.65 19.72 13.26
CA ASP A 100 18.96 20.33 13.52
C ASP A 100 20.09 19.29 13.61
N ASP A 101 19.77 18.12 14.19
CA ASP A 101 20.68 16.98 14.30
C ASP A 101 20.62 16.11 13.02
N PRO A 102 21.74 15.92 12.31
CA PRO A 102 21.81 15.06 11.13
C PRO A 102 21.36 13.61 11.35
N ASP A 103 21.48 13.08 12.58
CA ASP A 103 21.12 11.69 12.88
C ASP A 103 19.61 11.53 13.20
N THR A 104 18.87 12.63 13.30
CA THR A 104 17.44 12.62 13.59
C THR A 104 16.61 12.56 12.30
N LEU A 105 15.68 11.61 12.22
CA LEU A 105 14.77 11.49 11.08
C LEU A 105 13.76 12.65 11.03
N PRO A 106 13.42 13.16 9.83
CA PRO A 106 12.35 14.14 9.67
C PRO A 106 11.01 13.67 10.23
N THR A 107 10.31 14.56 10.94
CA THR A 107 8.98 14.28 11.48
C THR A 107 7.92 14.47 10.38
N PRO A 108 7.03 13.50 10.14
CA PRO A 108 5.95 13.66 9.16
C PRO A 108 5.06 14.86 9.47
N ALA A 109 4.90 15.75 8.49
CA ALA A 109 4.07 16.94 8.63
C ALA A 109 2.58 16.58 8.76
N LYS A 110 1.87 17.32 9.61
CA LYS A 110 0.41 17.33 9.60
C LYS A 110 -0.08 18.24 8.49
N THR A 111 -1.22 17.90 7.89
CA THR A 111 -1.89 18.73 6.88
C THR A 111 -2.19 20.11 7.45
N PRO A 112 -1.62 21.19 6.88
CA PRO A 112 -1.78 22.54 7.42
C PRO A 112 -3.21 23.04 7.19
N ARG A 113 -3.70 23.89 8.09
CA ARG A 113 -5.03 24.54 7.93
C ARG A 113 -5.12 25.36 6.63
N LEU A 114 -3.98 25.89 6.17
CA LEU A 114 -3.86 26.57 4.90
C LEU A 114 -4.33 25.71 3.72
N ALA A 115 -4.07 24.40 3.71
CA ALA A 115 -4.53 23.52 2.63
C ALA A 115 -6.05 23.56 2.49
N ALA A 116 -6.79 23.36 3.59
CA ALA A 116 -8.24 23.41 3.59
C ALA A 116 -8.79 24.79 3.16
N SER A 117 -8.18 25.87 3.67
CA SER A 117 -8.57 27.25 3.34
C SER A 117 -8.36 27.60 1.86
N LEU A 118 -7.30 27.07 1.24
CA LEU A 118 -7.04 27.22 -0.19
C LEU A 118 -8.07 26.44 -1.03
N LEU A 119 -8.40 25.20 -0.67
CA LEU A 119 -9.38 24.40 -1.42
C LEU A 119 -10.77 25.04 -1.44
N ASP A 120 -11.15 25.81 -0.42
CA ASP A 120 -12.43 26.53 -0.37
C ASP A 120 -12.55 27.65 -1.41
N VAL A 121 -11.43 28.15 -1.99
CA VAL A 121 -11.43 29.31 -2.89
C VAL A 121 -10.87 29.04 -4.28
N LEU A 122 -10.08 27.97 -4.46
CA LEU A 122 -9.33 27.74 -5.70
C LEU A 122 -10.11 27.02 -6.81
N GLN A 123 -11.29 26.47 -6.50
CA GLN A 123 -11.99 25.51 -7.37
C GLN A 123 -11.01 24.42 -7.84
N ALA A 124 -10.36 23.80 -6.86
CA ALA A 124 -9.20 22.94 -7.11
C ALA A 124 -9.62 21.65 -7.81
N ARG A 125 -8.80 21.19 -8.76
CA ARG A 125 -9.02 19.97 -9.55
C ARG A 125 -7.79 19.10 -9.64
N ASP A 126 -8.02 17.80 -9.81
CA ASP A 126 -7.04 16.81 -10.20
C ASP A 126 -7.66 15.91 -11.27
N GLY A 127 -7.17 16.05 -12.51
CA GLY A 127 -7.84 15.44 -13.66
C GLY A 127 -9.26 15.98 -13.84
N LEU A 128 -10.22 15.07 -14.00
CA LEU A 128 -11.66 15.37 -14.08
C LEU A 128 -12.31 15.70 -12.73
N ALA A 129 -11.70 15.28 -11.62
CA ALA A 129 -12.32 15.36 -10.30
C ALA A 129 -12.02 16.69 -9.57
N ASP A 130 -13.01 17.16 -8.80
CA ASP A 130 -12.85 18.30 -7.91
C ASP A 130 -12.17 17.88 -6.59
N VAL A 131 -11.16 18.65 -6.17
CA VAL A 131 -10.42 18.42 -4.93
C VAL A 131 -10.97 19.33 -3.85
N THR A 132 -11.72 18.76 -2.91
CA THR A 132 -12.38 19.49 -1.82
C THR A 132 -11.78 19.17 -0.46
N ARG A 133 -12.06 20.04 0.53
CA ARG A 133 -11.62 19.81 1.91
C ARG A 133 -12.49 18.81 2.68
N MET A 134 -13.73 18.60 2.25
CA MET A 134 -14.72 17.66 2.82
C MET A 134 -15.16 16.64 1.76
N PRO A 135 -15.66 15.46 2.17
CA PRO A 135 -16.27 14.50 1.24
C PRO A 135 -17.41 15.12 0.44
N GLN A 136 -17.46 14.81 -0.85
CA GLN A 136 -18.63 15.06 -1.66
C GLN A 136 -19.58 13.85 -1.57
N VAL A 137 -20.86 14.12 -1.39
CA VAL A 137 -21.89 13.09 -1.40
C VAL A 137 -22.19 12.72 -2.84
N VAL A 138 -22.06 11.44 -3.17
CA VAL A 138 -22.27 10.91 -4.52
C VAL A 138 -23.58 10.14 -4.53
N GLU A 139 -24.53 10.65 -5.31
CA GLU A 139 -25.83 10.01 -5.51
C GLU A 139 -25.77 8.92 -6.58
N ALA A 140 -26.77 8.05 -6.62
CA ALA A 140 -26.84 6.96 -7.59
C ALA A 140 -26.84 7.45 -9.06
N ALA A 141 -27.26 8.70 -9.31
CA ALA A 141 -27.26 9.32 -10.63
C ALA A 141 -25.85 9.70 -11.11
N ASP A 142 -24.95 10.04 -10.19
CA ASP A 142 -23.61 10.58 -10.49
C ASP A 142 -22.53 9.50 -10.55
N ILE A 143 -22.89 8.24 -10.29
CA ILE A 143 -21.94 7.11 -10.25
C ILE A 143 -21.16 6.98 -11.56
N ASP A 144 -21.79 7.16 -12.72
CA ASP A 144 -21.09 7.01 -14.00
C ASP A 144 -19.95 8.05 -14.12
N SER A 145 -20.19 9.30 -13.73
CA SER A 145 -19.18 10.36 -13.70
C SER A 145 -18.03 10.01 -12.74
N VAL A 146 -18.33 9.42 -11.58
CA VAL A 146 -17.30 8.99 -10.63
C VAL A 146 -16.47 7.82 -11.17
N ILE A 147 -17.05 6.92 -11.99
CA ILE A 147 -16.28 5.89 -12.68
C ILE A 147 -15.34 6.51 -13.70
N ASP A 148 -15.78 7.53 -14.46
CA ASP A 148 -14.93 8.25 -15.40
C ASP A 148 -13.74 8.91 -14.69
N GLU A 149 -13.97 9.53 -13.52
CA GLU A 149 -12.91 10.10 -12.67
C GLU A 149 -11.95 9.04 -12.10
N LEU A 150 -12.46 7.86 -11.72
CA LEU A 150 -11.63 6.75 -11.25
C LEU A 150 -10.68 6.25 -12.35
N CYS A 151 -11.17 6.22 -13.59
CA CYS A 151 -10.45 5.75 -14.77
C CYS A 151 -9.61 6.85 -15.46
N ASP A 152 -9.66 8.09 -14.98
CA ASP A 152 -8.90 9.20 -15.55
C ASP A 152 -7.39 8.93 -15.47
N ALA A 153 -6.73 8.91 -16.62
CA ALA A 153 -5.29 8.69 -16.75
C ALA A 153 -4.45 9.88 -16.27
N GLU A 154 -5.02 11.10 -16.26
CA GLU A 154 -4.35 12.32 -15.82
C GLU A 154 -4.47 12.55 -14.31
N ARG A 155 -5.29 11.74 -13.62
CA ARG A 155 -5.47 11.81 -12.17
C ARG A 155 -4.20 11.40 -11.44
N ARG A 156 -3.75 12.25 -10.51
CA ARG A 156 -2.55 12.00 -9.68
C ARG A 156 -2.91 11.62 -8.25
N LEU A 157 -4.02 12.12 -7.73
CA LEU A 157 -4.47 11.90 -6.36
C LEU A 157 -5.27 10.60 -6.26
N PRO A 158 -5.13 9.85 -5.16
CA PRO A 158 -6.05 8.75 -4.87
C PRO A 158 -7.47 9.27 -4.62
N ILE A 159 -8.47 8.46 -4.98
CA ILE A 159 -9.88 8.68 -4.59
C ILE A 159 -10.17 7.83 -3.36
N VAL A 160 -10.67 8.46 -2.30
CA VAL A 160 -11.10 7.79 -1.07
C VAL A 160 -12.61 7.77 -1.06
N MET A 161 -13.17 6.56 -1.16
CA MET A 161 -14.60 6.33 -1.25
C MET A 161 -15.10 5.63 0.00
N ALA A 162 -16.09 6.22 0.66
CA ALA A 162 -16.69 5.71 1.87
C ALA A 162 -18.15 5.33 1.67
N THR A 163 -18.59 4.29 2.38
CA THR A 163 -20.00 3.90 2.50
C THR A 163 -20.43 3.99 3.95
N ALA A 164 -21.70 4.28 4.21
CA ALA A 164 -22.24 4.28 5.56
C ALA A 164 -22.41 2.84 6.10
N PRO A 165 -22.29 2.61 7.42
CA PRO A 165 -22.63 1.33 8.04
C PRO A 165 -24.12 1.01 7.87
N ASN A 166 -24.44 -0.28 7.76
CA ASN A 166 -25.83 -0.72 7.61
C ASN A 166 -26.67 -0.27 8.81
N GLY A 167 -27.79 0.41 8.53
CA GLY A 167 -28.72 0.91 9.56
C GLY A 167 -28.25 2.18 10.29
N ALA A 168 -27.12 2.77 9.91
CA ALA A 168 -26.73 4.08 10.40
C ALA A 168 -27.50 5.20 9.67
N ASP A 169 -27.78 6.29 10.39
CA ASP A 169 -28.23 7.53 9.77
C ASP A 169 -27.07 8.14 8.97
N PHE A 170 -27.30 8.39 7.68
CA PHE A 170 -26.26 8.80 6.74
C PHE A 170 -25.66 10.16 7.10
N ASP A 171 -26.49 11.16 7.39
CA ASP A 171 -26.04 12.52 7.69
C ASP A 171 -25.28 12.56 9.02
N VAL A 172 -25.79 11.87 10.04
CA VAL A 172 -25.11 11.75 11.33
C VAL A 172 -23.78 11.03 11.19
N TRP A 173 -23.71 9.96 10.39
CA TRP A 173 -22.47 9.25 10.14
C TRP A 173 -21.46 10.10 9.38
N LEU A 174 -21.89 10.80 8.32
CA LEU A 174 -21.06 11.69 7.52
C LEU A 174 -20.40 12.75 8.41
N GLU A 175 -21.21 13.51 9.16
CA GLU A 175 -20.75 14.62 9.99
C GLU A 175 -19.90 14.15 11.20
N ARG A 176 -20.35 13.11 11.91
CA ARG A 176 -19.72 12.72 13.18
C ARG A 176 -18.58 11.71 13.03
N THR A 177 -18.56 10.95 11.94
CA THR A 177 -17.60 9.85 11.74
C THR A 177 -16.67 10.10 10.56
N LEU A 178 -17.21 10.33 9.37
CA LEU A 178 -16.40 10.43 8.15
C LEU A 178 -15.61 11.74 8.10
N ASP A 179 -16.26 12.86 8.36
CA ASP A 179 -15.67 14.20 8.29
C ASP A 179 -14.41 14.36 9.17
N PRO A 180 -14.41 13.98 10.47
CA PRO A 180 -13.20 14.04 11.29
C PRO A 180 -12.10 13.06 10.85
N LEU A 181 -12.50 11.95 10.22
CA LEU A 181 -11.61 10.88 9.79
C LEU A 181 -10.82 11.26 8.54
N VAL A 182 -11.46 11.89 7.56
CA VAL A 182 -10.83 12.29 6.29
C VAL A 182 -10.19 13.67 6.33
N ARG A 183 -10.40 14.47 7.38
CA ARG A 183 -9.85 15.83 7.50
C ARG A 183 -8.35 15.96 7.19
N PRO A 184 -7.46 15.01 7.56
CA PRO A 184 -6.04 15.09 7.17
C PRO A 184 -5.78 14.90 5.67
N LEU A 185 -6.75 14.47 4.88
CA LEU A 185 -6.60 14.17 3.46
C LEU A 185 -6.88 15.35 2.54
N ALA A 186 -7.26 16.51 3.08
CA ALA A 186 -7.52 17.71 2.30
C ALA A 186 -6.32 18.05 1.41
N GLY A 187 -6.50 17.96 0.08
CA GLY A 187 -5.44 18.21 -0.92
C GLY A 187 -4.45 17.07 -1.12
N LEU A 188 -4.69 15.91 -0.51
CA LEU A 188 -3.92 14.68 -0.66
C LEU A 188 -4.75 13.54 -1.30
N ALA A 189 -6.08 13.67 -1.29
CA ALA A 189 -6.99 12.73 -1.93
C ALA A 189 -8.26 13.46 -2.38
N ILE A 190 -8.96 12.88 -3.35
CA ILE A 190 -10.35 13.21 -3.69
C ILE A 190 -11.26 12.40 -2.75
N LEU A 191 -12.31 13.01 -2.21
CA LEU A 191 -13.07 12.46 -1.08
C LEU A 191 -14.54 12.27 -1.49
N TYR A 192 -15.01 11.02 -1.47
CA TYR A 192 -16.39 10.67 -1.81
C TYR A 192 -17.07 9.87 -0.70
N ALA A 193 -18.34 10.19 -0.45
CA ALA A 193 -19.26 9.44 0.39
C ALA A 193 -20.44 8.98 -0.47
N LEU A 194 -20.62 7.67 -0.64
CA LEU A 194 -21.75 7.16 -1.41
C LEU A 194 -23.04 7.31 -0.61
N ALA A 195 -24.02 8.00 -1.20
CA ALA A 195 -25.35 8.15 -0.63
C ALA A 195 -26.05 6.77 -0.51
N PRO A 196 -27.05 6.62 0.38
CA PRO A 196 -27.78 5.37 0.52
C PRO A 196 -28.36 4.86 -0.81
N GLY A 197 -27.97 3.66 -1.23
CA GLY A 197 -28.40 3.04 -2.49
C GLY A 197 -27.48 3.29 -3.69
N ALA A 198 -26.57 4.27 -3.62
CA ALA A 198 -25.56 4.51 -4.66
C ALA A 198 -24.49 3.41 -4.70
N ASP A 199 -24.18 2.81 -3.55
CA ASP A 199 -23.28 1.67 -3.37
C ASP A 199 -23.67 0.44 -4.21
N ASN A 200 -24.96 0.13 -4.33
CA ASN A 200 -25.44 -0.98 -5.17
C ASN A 200 -25.17 -0.77 -6.66
N ARG A 201 -25.25 0.48 -7.14
CA ARG A 201 -24.92 0.80 -8.53
C ARG A 201 -23.40 0.77 -8.72
N PHE A 202 -22.66 1.42 -7.81
CA PHE A 202 -21.20 1.44 -7.83
C PHE A 202 -20.61 0.02 -7.87
N ASN A 203 -21.02 -0.84 -6.94
CA ASN A 203 -20.50 -2.21 -6.81
C ASN A 203 -20.84 -3.13 -7.98
N ARG A 204 -21.86 -2.81 -8.79
CA ARG A 204 -22.16 -3.53 -10.04
C ARG A 204 -21.21 -3.15 -11.15
N LEU A 205 -20.83 -1.88 -11.24
CA LEU A 205 -19.86 -1.40 -12.24
C LEU A 205 -18.42 -1.72 -11.84
N MET A 206 -18.15 -1.77 -10.53
CA MET A 206 -16.84 -2.04 -9.93
C MET A 206 -16.82 -3.42 -9.27
N GLU A 207 -17.11 -4.47 -10.05
CA GLU A 207 -17.35 -5.83 -9.52
C GLU A 207 -16.20 -6.35 -8.65
N TYR A 208 -14.96 -6.08 -9.03
CA TYR A 208 -13.74 -6.51 -8.32
C TYR A 208 -13.23 -5.46 -7.32
N HIS A 209 -13.80 -4.25 -7.34
CA HIS A 209 -13.34 -3.11 -6.56
C HIS A 209 -14.42 -2.55 -5.62
N ARG A 210 -15.25 -3.44 -5.07
CA ARG A 210 -16.39 -3.08 -4.23
C ARG A 210 -16.03 -2.30 -2.98
N VAL A 211 -16.97 -1.49 -2.51
CA VAL A 211 -16.98 -0.81 -1.21
C VAL A 211 -18.32 -1.09 -0.52
N TYR A 212 -18.30 -1.48 0.75
CA TYR A 212 -19.51 -1.93 1.44
C TYR A 212 -19.44 -1.79 2.96
N GLY A 213 -20.62 -1.74 3.59
CA GLY A 213 -20.81 -2.02 5.02
C GLY A 213 -20.05 -1.09 5.97
N GLY A 214 -20.02 0.22 5.69
CA GLY A 214 -19.26 1.17 6.50
C GLY A 214 -17.77 1.22 6.17
N GLY A 215 -17.34 0.52 5.11
CA GLY A 215 -15.96 0.46 4.67
C GLY A 215 -15.53 1.69 3.87
N ILE A 216 -14.22 1.94 3.88
CA ILE A 216 -13.57 3.03 3.15
C ILE A 216 -12.51 2.43 2.23
N ARG A 217 -12.68 2.59 0.92
CA ARG A 217 -11.71 2.10 -0.08
C ARG A 217 -10.88 3.24 -0.63
N THR A 218 -9.57 3.04 -0.74
CA THR A 218 -8.65 3.97 -1.38
C THR A 218 -8.28 3.47 -2.77
N PHE A 219 -8.78 4.15 -3.80
CA PHE A 219 -8.49 3.90 -5.20
C PHE A 219 -7.24 4.69 -5.63
N LEU A 220 -6.22 3.97 -6.07
CA LEU A 220 -4.97 4.55 -6.55
C LEU A 220 -5.16 5.02 -8.01
N PRO A 221 -4.33 5.93 -8.53
CA PRO A 221 -4.29 6.22 -9.96
C PRO A 221 -4.11 4.98 -10.84
N GLY A 222 -4.70 5.00 -12.04
CA GLY A 222 -4.66 3.88 -12.99
C GLY A 222 -5.46 2.66 -12.51
N VAL A 223 -6.71 2.88 -12.11
CA VAL A 223 -7.67 1.80 -11.82
C VAL A 223 -8.09 1.17 -13.14
N ASP A 224 -8.16 -0.15 -13.18
CA ASP A 224 -8.79 -0.89 -14.28
C ASP A 224 -9.96 -1.72 -13.74
N PRO A 225 -11.21 -1.25 -13.89
CA PRO A 225 -12.40 -1.97 -13.43
C PRO A 225 -12.59 -3.35 -14.07
N ALA A 226 -12.05 -3.56 -15.28
CA ALA A 226 -12.20 -4.83 -16.00
C ALA A 226 -11.20 -5.89 -15.54
N TRP A 227 -10.21 -5.53 -14.72
CA TRP A 227 -9.16 -6.44 -14.30
C TRP A 227 -9.28 -6.83 -12.82
N ALA A 228 -9.67 -8.09 -12.57
CA ALA A 228 -9.88 -8.58 -11.21
C ALA A 228 -8.65 -8.50 -10.29
N ALA A 229 -7.44 -8.67 -10.84
CA ALA A 229 -6.22 -8.59 -10.04
C ALA A 229 -5.89 -7.15 -9.62
N ASP A 230 -6.32 -6.15 -10.38
CA ASP A 230 -6.14 -4.73 -10.06
C ASP A 230 -6.78 -4.36 -8.72
N GLY A 231 -7.91 -4.99 -8.40
CA GLY A 231 -8.63 -4.78 -7.14
C GLY A 231 -7.73 -4.88 -5.90
N GLN A 232 -6.70 -5.73 -5.93
CA GLN A 232 -5.77 -5.92 -4.81
C GLN A 232 -4.90 -4.69 -4.48
N ARG A 233 -4.65 -3.81 -5.47
CA ARG A 233 -3.91 -2.55 -5.26
C ARG A 233 -4.70 -1.54 -4.41
N HIS A 234 -6.03 -1.68 -4.39
CA HIS A 234 -6.96 -0.71 -3.82
C HIS A 234 -7.47 -1.17 -2.46
N ARG A 235 -6.77 -0.73 -1.41
CA ARG A 235 -7.03 -1.18 -0.03
C ARG A 235 -8.40 -0.73 0.47
N VAL A 236 -9.06 -1.61 1.21
CA VAL A 236 -10.31 -1.33 1.94
C VAL A 236 -10.02 -1.33 3.43
N MET A 237 -10.36 -0.24 4.11
CA MET A 237 -10.43 -0.16 5.56
C MET A 237 -11.83 -0.56 6.00
N SER A 238 -11.94 -1.58 6.86
CA SER A 238 -13.23 -2.04 7.35
C SER A 238 -13.83 -1.08 8.38
N HIS A 239 -15.16 -1.08 8.46
CA HIS A 239 -15.92 -0.33 9.48
C HIS A 239 -15.43 -0.60 10.91
N ARG A 240 -15.08 -1.87 11.20
CA ARG A 240 -14.58 -2.29 12.52
C ARG A 240 -13.36 -1.50 12.96
N VAL A 241 -12.40 -1.28 12.06
CA VAL A 241 -11.18 -0.49 12.37
C VAL A 241 -11.54 0.96 12.70
N VAL A 242 -12.49 1.54 11.97
CA VAL A 242 -12.99 2.90 12.21
C VAL A 242 -13.71 2.98 13.55
N ALA A 243 -14.57 2.02 13.88
CA ALA A 243 -15.37 2.00 15.10
C ALA A 243 -14.54 1.72 16.37
N GLU A 244 -13.61 0.77 16.33
CA GLU A 244 -12.79 0.40 17.48
C GLU A 244 -11.78 1.49 17.87
N ASN A 245 -11.15 2.14 16.88
CA ASN A 245 -10.14 3.17 17.14
C ASN A 245 -10.10 4.23 16.02
N PRO A 246 -10.98 5.25 16.09
CA PRO A 246 -11.04 6.31 15.07
C PRO A 246 -9.72 7.05 14.89
N ALA A 247 -8.96 7.25 15.98
CA ALA A 247 -7.68 7.94 15.93
C ALA A 247 -6.60 7.13 15.19
N ARG A 248 -6.61 5.80 15.32
CA ARG A 248 -5.74 4.90 14.56
C ARG A 248 -6.18 4.81 13.10
N ALA A 249 -7.48 4.65 12.86
CA ALA A 249 -8.06 4.62 11.51
C ALA A 249 -7.66 5.88 10.72
N ARG A 250 -7.79 7.07 11.33
CA ARG A 250 -7.37 8.34 10.75
C ARG A 250 -5.90 8.37 10.33
N ARG A 251 -5.01 7.85 11.18
CA ARG A 251 -3.57 7.79 10.86
C ARG A 251 -3.30 6.84 9.69
N LEU A 252 -3.89 5.64 9.72
CA LEU A 252 -3.72 4.65 8.67
C LEU A 252 -4.26 5.14 7.32
N LEU A 253 -5.40 5.83 7.34
CA LEU A 253 -6.01 6.38 6.13
C LEU A 253 -5.14 7.49 5.50
N ALA A 254 -4.46 8.29 6.33
CA ALA A 254 -3.58 9.38 5.87
C ALA A 254 -2.23 8.92 5.35
N GLN A 255 -1.69 7.79 5.84
CA GLN A 255 -0.34 7.32 5.49
C GLN A 255 -0.11 7.14 3.99
N LEU A 256 -1.05 6.47 3.29
CA LEU A 256 -0.88 6.16 1.88
C LEU A 256 -0.95 7.42 0.99
N PRO A 257 -1.98 8.29 1.09
CA PRO A 257 -2.02 9.56 0.36
C PRO A 257 -0.82 10.47 0.66
N GLN A 258 -0.35 10.54 1.92
CA GLN A 258 0.85 11.31 2.27
C GLN A 258 2.10 10.75 1.58
N GLY A 259 2.32 9.43 1.65
CA GLY A 259 3.46 8.79 1.00
C GLY A 259 3.43 8.94 -0.52
N LEU A 260 2.25 8.90 -1.15
CA LEU A 260 2.09 9.17 -2.57
C LEU A 260 2.43 10.63 -2.89
N ALA A 261 1.94 11.59 -2.11
CA ALA A 261 2.20 13.00 -2.35
C ALA A 261 3.69 13.35 -2.23
N THR A 262 4.43 12.74 -1.29
CA THR A 262 5.88 12.95 -1.13
C THR A 262 6.69 12.32 -2.26
N ARG A 263 6.25 11.19 -2.81
CA ARG A 263 7.00 10.44 -3.84
C ARG A 263 6.61 10.78 -5.28
N ALA A 264 5.42 11.35 -5.48
CA ALA A 264 4.94 11.65 -6.82
C ALA A 264 5.79 12.75 -7.46
N PRO A 265 6.28 12.55 -8.70
CA PRO A 265 7.01 13.60 -9.40
C PRO A 265 6.12 14.84 -9.56
N LEU A 266 6.73 16.01 -9.40
CA LEU A 266 6.04 17.26 -9.64
C LEU A 266 5.66 17.38 -11.13
N PRO A 267 4.51 17.99 -11.44
CA PRO A 267 4.19 18.38 -12.81
C PRO A 267 5.34 19.21 -13.42
N PRO A 268 5.66 19.04 -14.71
CA PRO A 268 6.80 19.71 -15.35
C PRO A 268 6.78 21.24 -15.20
N GLU A 269 5.60 21.85 -15.12
CA GLU A 269 5.45 23.29 -14.92
C GLU A 269 6.02 23.74 -13.57
N LEU A 270 5.75 22.98 -12.51
CA LEU A 270 6.21 23.23 -11.15
C LEU A 270 7.69 22.85 -10.97
N ASP A 271 8.12 21.74 -11.58
CA ASP A 271 9.52 21.30 -11.55
C ASP A 271 10.47 22.29 -12.23
N ALA A 272 9.98 23.02 -13.24
CA ALA A 272 10.73 24.07 -13.93
C ALA A 272 10.89 25.38 -13.13
N VAL A 273 10.31 25.49 -11.93
CA VAL A 273 10.44 26.70 -11.09
C VAL A 273 11.88 26.83 -10.59
N PRO A 274 12.56 27.98 -10.81
CA PRO A 274 13.93 28.16 -10.36
C PRO A 274 14.09 28.00 -8.85
N VAL A 275 15.23 27.46 -8.42
CA VAL A 275 15.58 27.35 -7.00
C VAL A 275 15.58 28.74 -6.36
N LEU A 276 14.94 28.85 -5.19
CA LEU A 276 14.85 30.11 -4.43
C LEU A 276 16.25 30.63 -4.09
N ARG A 277 16.55 31.85 -4.53
CA ARG A 277 17.73 32.60 -4.13
C ARG A 277 17.28 33.71 -3.19
N ALA A 278 17.37 33.48 -1.88
CA ALA A 278 17.03 34.48 -0.89
C ALA A 278 17.94 35.72 -1.08
N ARG A 279 17.34 36.87 -1.38
CA ARG A 279 18.05 38.16 -1.40
C ARG A 279 17.81 38.84 -0.06
N THR A 280 18.89 39.18 0.63
CA THR A 280 18.87 40.05 1.81
C THR A 280 18.46 41.46 1.38
N LYS A 281 17.64 42.11 2.21
CA LYS A 281 17.23 43.50 1.98
C LYS A 281 18.42 44.42 2.27
N GLU A 282 18.71 45.36 1.36
CA GLU A 282 19.74 46.38 1.60
C GLU A 282 19.27 47.32 2.73
N SER A 283 20.02 47.40 3.83
CA SER A 283 19.76 48.39 4.88
C SER A 283 20.34 49.74 4.48
N SER A 284 19.48 50.68 4.10
CA SER A 284 19.88 52.05 3.80
C SER A 284 20.10 52.82 5.12
N GLY A 285 21.35 52.93 5.59
CA GLY A 285 21.68 53.88 6.66
C GLY A 285 22.88 53.56 7.56
N SER A 286 23.36 52.31 7.65
CA SER A 286 24.49 51.95 8.53
C SER A 286 25.86 52.18 7.88
N SER A 287 26.93 52.19 8.69
CA SER A 287 28.31 52.24 8.19
C SER A 287 28.62 51.00 7.32
N GLU A 288 29.47 51.14 6.31
CA GLU A 288 29.78 50.05 5.36
C GLU A 288 30.27 48.77 6.07
N LEU A 289 31.03 48.92 7.16
CA LEU A 289 31.49 47.80 7.99
C LEU A 289 30.37 47.08 8.74
N GLU A 290 29.37 47.81 9.26
CA GLU A 290 28.20 47.20 9.91
C GLU A 290 27.32 46.48 8.88
N ARG A 291 27.09 47.09 7.71
CA ARG A 291 26.38 46.42 6.60
C ARG A 291 27.03 45.12 6.21
N LEU A 292 28.34 45.12 6.00
CA LEU A 292 29.08 43.92 5.63
C LEU A 292 29.07 42.85 6.73
N ARG A 293 29.02 43.23 8.01
CA ARG A 293 28.89 42.28 9.12
C ARG A 293 27.50 41.66 9.17
N ASP A 294 26.46 42.48 9.05
CA ASP A 294 25.07 42.02 9.03
C ASP A 294 24.82 41.12 7.80
N GLU A 295 25.36 41.51 6.64
CA GLU A 295 25.30 40.73 5.40
C GLU A 295 26.04 39.40 5.53
N ASN A 296 27.27 39.39 6.08
CA ASN A 296 27.98 38.14 6.33
C ASN A 296 27.21 37.24 7.29
N HIS A 297 26.64 37.79 8.36
CA HIS A 297 25.85 37.01 9.31
C HIS A 297 24.64 36.38 8.64
N ALA A 298 23.88 37.15 7.85
CA ALA A 298 22.75 36.63 7.08
C ALA A 298 23.16 35.59 6.03
N LEU A 299 24.32 35.76 5.37
CA LEU A 299 24.87 34.76 4.44
C LEU A 299 25.25 33.46 5.15
N PHE A 300 25.83 33.53 6.36
CA PHE A 300 26.12 32.35 7.17
C PHE A 300 24.84 31.60 7.55
N GLU A 301 23.78 32.30 7.95
CA GLU A 301 22.48 31.68 8.23
C GLU A 301 21.89 30.99 6.99
N ILE A 302 21.90 31.67 5.84
CA ILE A 302 21.45 31.09 4.56
C ILE A 302 22.25 29.83 4.20
N LEU A 303 23.57 29.84 4.44
CA LEU A 303 24.43 28.69 4.15
C LEU A 303 24.12 27.50 5.06
N GLU A 304 23.93 27.73 6.35
CA GLU A 304 23.53 26.71 7.32
C GLU A 304 22.17 26.10 6.98
N GLU A 305 21.19 26.93 6.60
CA GLU A 305 19.87 26.50 6.14
C GLU A 305 19.96 25.66 4.85
N ALA A 306 20.72 26.12 3.85
CA ALA A 306 20.95 25.38 2.63
C ALA A 306 21.64 24.04 2.90
N GLY A 307 22.56 23.99 3.87
CA GLY A 307 23.19 22.77 4.34
C GLY A 307 22.18 21.78 4.94
N ARG A 308 21.23 22.24 5.76
CA ARG A 308 20.14 21.39 6.31
C ARG A 308 19.27 20.82 5.18
N GLU A 309 18.78 21.66 4.26
CA GLU A 309 17.96 21.23 3.13
C GLU A 309 18.68 20.21 2.24
N GLN A 310 19.97 20.47 1.93
CA GLN A 310 20.75 19.59 1.07
C GLN A 310 20.98 18.21 1.71
N ARG A 311 21.14 18.14 3.04
CA ARG A 311 21.28 16.87 3.77
C ARG A 311 20.01 16.02 3.67
N VAL A 312 18.86 16.59 4.01
CA VAL A 312 17.56 15.90 3.93
C VAL A 312 17.32 15.38 2.51
N ARG A 313 17.54 16.22 1.49
CA ARG A 313 17.42 15.81 0.08
C ARG A 313 18.41 14.72 -0.31
N ALA A 314 19.64 14.76 0.18
CA ALA A 314 20.65 13.74 -0.14
C ALA A 314 20.29 12.37 0.44
N ASP A 315 19.72 12.34 1.65
CA ASP A 315 19.24 11.11 2.27
C ASP A 315 18.00 10.57 1.55
N GLU A 316 17.02 11.43 1.23
CA GLU A 316 15.86 11.05 0.41
C GLU A 316 16.27 10.48 -0.97
N ILE A 317 17.23 11.12 -1.65
CA ILE A 317 17.76 10.61 -2.94
C ILE A 317 18.43 9.24 -2.76
N ARG A 318 19.13 9.01 -1.64
CA ARG A 318 19.77 7.72 -1.36
C ARG A 318 18.73 6.63 -1.14
N ASP A 319 17.69 6.93 -0.37
CA ASP A 319 16.59 6.00 -0.10
C ASP A 319 15.80 5.68 -1.37
N LEU A 320 15.46 6.70 -2.16
CA LEU A 320 14.79 6.51 -3.46
C LEU A 320 15.63 5.68 -4.44
N LYS A 321 16.96 5.85 -4.46
CA LYS A 321 17.86 5.00 -5.28
C LYS A 321 17.83 3.55 -4.84
N ASN A 322 17.86 3.30 -3.52
CA ASN A 322 17.78 1.95 -2.97
C ASN A 322 16.42 1.30 -3.27
N GLU A 323 15.33 2.04 -3.12
CA GLU A 323 13.98 1.59 -3.47
C GLU A 323 13.86 1.29 -4.97
N LEU A 324 14.36 2.16 -5.84
CA LEU A 324 14.36 1.96 -7.30
C LEU A 324 15.15 0.72 -7.71
N GLN A 325 16.30 0.47 -7.08
CA GLN A 325 17.11 -0.71 -7.35
C GLN A 325 16.38 -2.01 -6.94
N ARG A 326 15.68 -1.99 -5.80
CA ARG A 326 14.85 -3.13 -5.36
C ARG A 326 13.69 -3.35 -6.33
N ALA A 327 12.94 -2.30 -6.66
CA ALA A 327 11.82 -2.38 -7.60
C ALA A 327 12.24 -2.94 -8.96
N ARG A 328 13.39 -2.50 -9.51
CA ARG A 328 13.94 -3.06 -10.76
C ARG A 328 14.32 -4.54 -10.64
N SER A 329 14.86 -4.95 -9.50
CA SER A 329 15.23 -6.36 -9.26
C SER A 329 13.98 -7.24 -9.16
N ASP A 330 12.93 -6.73 -8.51
CA ASP A 330 11.64 -7.40 -8.39
C ASP A 330 10.95 -7.49 -9.75
N GLU A 331 11.00 -6.44 -10.57
CA GLU A 331 10.46 -6.42 -11.94
C GLU A 331 11.13 -7.48 -12.83
N ILE A 332 12.46 -7.59 -12.80
CA ILE A 332 13.19 -8.63 -13.56
C ILE A 332 12.75 -10.03 -13.12
N THR A 333 12.57 -10.25 -11.81
CA THR A 333 12.12 -11.52 -11.26
C THR A 333 10.70 -11.84 -11.72
N LEU A 334 9.80 -10.85 -11.65
CA LEU A 334 8.41 -11.01 -12.05
C LEU A 334 8.27 -11.30 -13.55
N ILE A 335 9.07 -10.66 -14.41
CA ILE A 335 9.10 -10.95 -15.85
C ILE A 335 9.52 -12.41 -16.09
N ALA A 336 10.56 -12.88 -15.40
CA ALA A 336 11.01 -14.27 -15.54
C ALA A 336 9.94 -15.29 -15.08
N GLU A 337 9.26 -15.01 -13.96
CA GLU A 337 8.15 -15.84 -13.46
C GLU A 337 6.95 -15.81 -14.39
N TYR A 338 6.61 -14.64 -14.94
CA TYR A 338 5.53 -14.49 -15.92
C TYR A 338 5.83 -15.27 -17.21
N ASP A 339 7.06 -15.20 -17.72
CA ASP A 339 7.48 -15.94 -18.91
C ASP A 339 7.50 -17.46 -18.68
N GLU A 340 7.82 -17.92 -17.47
CA GLU A 340 7.70 -19.33 -17.07
C GLU A 340 6.23 -19.78 -17.06
N GLN A 341 5.37 -19.05 -16.36
CA GLN A 341 3.92 -19.35 -16.31
C GLN A 341 3.26 -19.29 -17.69
N TYR A 342 3.64 -18.31 -18.51
CA TYR A 342 3.13 -18.18 -19.87
C TYR A 342 3.51 -19.40 -20.72
N ARG A 343 4.77 -19.87 -20.62
CA ARG A 343 5.22 -21.09 -21.30
C ARG A 343 4.47 -22.32 -20.82
N GLU A 344 4.33 -22.53 -19.52
CA GLU A 344 3.58 -23.67 -18.96
C GLU A 344 2.11 -23.69 -19.41
N LEU A 345 1.46 -22.52 -19.38
CA LEU A 345 0.08 -22.38 -19.85
C LEU A 345 -0.04 -22.63 -21.35
N HIS A 346 0.91 -22.11 -22.13
CA HIS A 346 0.95 -22.31 -23.57
C HIS A 346 1.15 -23.79 -23.92
N GLU A 347 2.12 -24.47 -23.28
CA GLU A 347 2.38 -25.89 -23.45
C GLU A 347 1.16 -26.73 -23.08
N SER A 348 0.52 -26.43 -21.94
CA SER A 348 -0.71 -27.10 -21.49
C SER A 348 -1.85 -26.92 -22.50
N ARG A 349 -2.05 -25.70 -23.04
CA ARG A 349 -3.03 -25.46 -24.10
C ARG A 349 -2.72 -26.24 -25.37
N VAL A 350 -1.45 -26.29 -25.78
CA VAL A 350 -1.03 -27.05 -26.97
C VAL A 350 -1.27 -28.55 -26.76
N GLN A 351 -0.99 -29.08 -25.57
CA GLN A 351 -1.26 -30.46 -25.20
C GLN A 351 -2.77 -30.76 -25.22
N LEU A 352 -3.61 -29.89 -24.64
CA LEU A 352 -5.07 -30.03 -24.67
C LEU A 352 -5.59 -30.09 -26.11
N VAL A 353 -5.18 -29.14 -26.96
CA VAL A 353 -5.57 -29.14 -28.39
C VAL A 353 -5.11 -30.42 -29.10
N THR A 354 -3.92 -30.92 -28.76
CA THR A 354 -3.38 -32.15 -29.35
C THR A 354 -4.19 -33.38 -28.91
N VAL A 355 -4.56 -33.48 -27.63
CA VAL A 355 -5.41 -34.55 -27.10
C VAL A 355 -6.80 -34.50 -27.73
N GLN A 356 -7.40 -33.31 -27.83
CA GLN A 356 -8.70 -33.12 -28.49
C GLN A 356 -8.67 -33.61 -29.94
N LYS A 357 -7.63 -33.25 -30.71
CA LYS A 357 -7.45 -33.74 -32.09
C LYS A 357 -7.33 -35.26 -32.18
N ARG A 358 -6.63 -35.89 -31.23
CA ARG A 358 -6.50 -37.36 -31.16
C ARG A 358 -7.83 -38.03 -30.81
N LEU A 359 -8.58 -37.49 -29.86
CA LEU A 359 -9.91 -38.01 -29.50
C LEU A 359 -10.90 -37.92 -30.66
N LEU A 360 -10.86 -36.83 -31.43
CA LEU A 360 -11.65 -36.70 -32.65
C LEU A 360 -11.27 -37.74 -33.72
N ALA A 361 -9.97 -38.01 -33.90
CA ALA A 361 -9.50 -39.05 -34.81
C ALA A 361 -9.94 -40.47 -34.39
N LEU A 362 -10.18 -40.68 -33.10
CA LEU A 362 -10.70 -41.95 -32.53
C LEU A 362 -12.24 -42.03 -32.53
N GLY A 363 -12.94 -41.02 -33.07
CA GLY A 363 -14.40 -40.98 -33.13
C GLY A 363 -15.08 -40.58 -31.81
N ALA A 364 -14.32 -40.16 -30.79
CA ALA A 364 -14.82 -39.77 -29.48
C ALA A 364 -15.07 -38.24 -29.40
N ALA A 365 -15.94 -37.72 -30.28
CA ALA A 365 -16.18 -36.28 -30.40
C ALA A 365 -16.85 -35.67 -29.16
N GLU A 366 -17.77 -36.40 -28.51
CA GLU A 366 -18.40 -35.95 -27.25
C GLU A 366 -17.39 -35.85 -26.11
N ALA A 367 -16.40 -36.75 -26.03
CA ALA A 367 -15.36 -36.71 -25.00
C ALA A 367 -14.29 -35.62 -25.26
N ALA A 368 -14.07 -35.23 -26.52
CA ALA A 368 -13.08 -34.20 -26.87
C ALA A 368 -13.52 -32.78 -26.46
N TYR A 369 -14.84 -32.53 -26.45
CA TYR A 369 -15.43 -31.24 -26.13
C TYR A 369 -16.40 -31.31 -24.94
N ALA A 370 -16.35 -32.41 -24.18
CA ALA A 370 -17.09 -32.50 -22.94
C ALA A 370 -16.74 -31.27 -22.08
N PRO A 371 -17.73 -30.49 -21.61
CA PRO A 371 -17.45 -29.48 -20.61
C PRO A 371 -16.77 -30.16 -19.43
N ASP A 372 -15.80 -29.49 -18.81
CA ASP A 372 -15.17 -30.00 -17.60
C ASP A 372 -16.28 -30.35 -16.60
N ASP A 373 -16.35 -31.63 -16.19
CA ASP A 373 -17.33 -32.14 -15.21
C ASP A 373 -17.13 -31.48 -13.82
N GLY A 374 -16.19 -30.54 -13.72
CA GLY A 374 -15.55 -30.11 -12.51
C GLY A 374 -14.69 -31.26 -12.04
N GLY A 375 -13.37 -31.17 -12.27
CA GLY A 375 -12.43 -31.90 -11.40
C GLY A 375 -12.85 -31.73 -9.92
N PRO A 376 -12.45 -32.64 -9.02
CA PRO A 376 -12.91 -32.63 -7.62
C PRO A 376 -12.88 -31.21 -7.05
N ALA A 377 -14.05 -30.70 -6.65
CA ALA A 377 -14.26 -29.30 -6.34
C ALA A 377 -13.13 -28.79 -5.44
N VAL A 378 -12.40 -27.75 -5.85
CA VAL A 378 -11.32 -27.20 -5.04
C VAL A 378 -11.95 -26.44 -3.87
N PRO A 379 -11.50 -26.64 -2.62
CA PRO A 379 -12.10 -25.95 -1.48
C PRO A 379 -11.94 -24.42 -1.61
N GLU A 380 -12.96 -23.68 -1.17
CA GLU A 380 -12.98 -22.21 -1.24
C GLU A 380 -12.58 -21.55 0.10
N SER A 381 -12.53 -22.32 1.19
CA SER A 381 -12.17 -21.86 2.54
C SER A 381 -11.26 -22.84 3.30
N PHE A 382 -10.56 -22.35 4.32
CA PHE A 382 -9.83 -23.21 5.26
C PHE A 382 -10.76 -24.06 6.13
N ALA A 383 -12.01 -23.61 6.36
CA ALA A 383 -13.05 -24.43 6.98
C ALA A 383 -13.32 -25.73 6.18
N GLU A 384 -13.52 -25.62 4.86
CA GLU A 384 -13.73 -26.78 3.98
C GLU A 384 -12.51 -27.70 3.91
N ILE A 385 -11.29 -27.13 3.96
CA ILE A 385 -10.05 -27.92 4.04
C ILE A 385 -10.05 -28.79 5.30
N LEU A 386 -10.45 -28.23 6.45
CA LEU A 386 -10.47 -28.96 7.72
C LEU A 386 -11.54 -30.06 7.77
N GLU A 387 -12.64 -29.92 7.04
CA GLU A 387 -13.64 -30.99 6.93
C GLU A 387 -13.13 -32.12 6.05
N ARG A 388 -12.56 -31.80 4.89
CA ARG A 388 -12.09 -32.79 3.91
C ARG A 388 -10.79 -33.48 4.30
N ILE A 389 -9.98 -32.87 5.17
CA ILE A 389 -8.76 -33.53 5.67
C ILE A 389 -9.07 -34.73 6.56
N GLU A 390 -10.23 -34.72 7.24
CA GLU A 390 -10.68 -35.85 8.07
C GLU A 390 -11.04 -37.08 7.22
N GLU A 391 -11.44 -36.85 5.97
CA GLU A 391 -11.77 -37.91 5.01
C GLU A 391 -10.52 -38.57 4.39
N MET A 392 -9.32 -38.00 4.62
CA MET A 392 -8.08 -38.51 4.07
C MET A 392 -7.49 -39.63 4.96
N PRO A 393 -7.29 -40.85 4.44
CA PRO A 393 -6.92 -42.00 5.26
C PRO A 393 -5.50 -41.96 5.85
N ARG A 394 -4.62 -41.06 5.37
CA ARG A 394 -3.19 -41.02 5.76
C ARG A 394 -2.64 -39.64 6.13
N VAL A 395 -3.51 -38.63 6.21
CA VAL A 395 -3.14 -37.27 6.59
C VAL A 395 -3.99 -36.88 7.79
N HIS A 396 -3.35 -36.55 8.91
CA HIS A 396 -4.04 -36.30 10.17
C HIS A 396 -3.77 -34.87 10.66
N PHE A 397 -4.82 -34.07 10.82
CA PHE A 397 -4.72 -32.75 11.41
C PHE A 397 -4.79 -32.82 12.94
N THR A 398 -3.70 -32.46 13.60
CA THR A 398 -3.62 -32.43 15.07
C THR A 398 -3.51 -31.00 15.63
N GLY A 399 -3.50 -29.99 14.77
CA GLY A 399 -3.39 -28.58 15.14
C GLY A 399 -4.66 -27.94 15.73
N ALA A 400 -4.53 -26.68 16.14
CA ALA A 400 -5.66 -25.89 16.66
C ALA A 400 -6.51 -25.32 15.52
N ARG A 401 -7.72 -25.89 15.30
CA ARG A 401 -8.66 -25.49 14.24
C ARG A 401 -8.98 -23.99 14.21
N LYS A 402 -9.11 -23.37 15.40
CA LYS A 402 -9.45 -21.95 15.54
C LYS A 402 -8.46 -21.03 14.80
N ILE A 403 -7.17 -21.33 14.86
CA ILE A 403 -6.12 -20.51 14.23
C ILE A 403 -6.20 -20.60 12.70
N THR A 404 -6.55 -21.78 12.18
CA THR A 404 -6.72 -22.00 10.74
C THR A 404 -7.96 -21.28 10.22
N LEU A 405 -9.06 -21.25 10.98
CA LEU A 405 -10.28 -20.51 10.62
C LEU A 405 -10.08 -18.98 10.60
N GLU A 406 -9.24 -18.45 11.49
CA GLU A 406 -8.89 -17.01 11.50
C GLU A 406 -8.13 -16.55 10.23
N LEU A 407 -7.62 -17.50 9.42
CA LEU A 407 -7.03 -17.19 8.12
C LEU A 407 -8.09 -16.85 7.05
N ASP A 408 -9.33 -17.36 7.17
CA ASP A 408 -10.40 -17.09 6.19
C ASP A 408 -10.78 -15.59 6.17
N ASP A 409 -10.73 -14.92 7.32
CA ASP A 409 -10.97 -13.46 7.44
C ASP A 409 -9.95 -12.61 6.66
N GLN A 410 -8.80 -13.20 6.32
CA GLN A 410 -7.65 -12.52 5.71
C GLN A 410 -7.32 -13.03 4.30
N ALA A 411 -7.86 -14.19 3.92
CA ALA A 411 -7.65 -14.83 2.62
C ALA A 411 -8.53 -14.18 1.53
N TYR A 412 -8.31 -12.89 1.25
CA TYR A 412 -8.96 -12.21 0.13
C TYR A 412 -8.35 -12.71 -1.19
N GLY A 413 -9.02 -13.69 -1.82
CA GLY A 413 -8.61 -14.30 -3.08
C GLY A 413 -7.99 -15.68 -2.87
N SER A 414 -8.72 -16.71 -3.26
CA SER A 414 -8.55 -18.17 -3.11
C SER A 414 -7.14 -18.81 -3.21
N SER A 415 -6.09 -18.06 -3.51
CA SER A 415 -4.72 -18.56 -3.71
C SER A 415 -4.12 -19.30 -2.50
N TRP A 416 -4.38 -18.83 -1.27
CA TRP A 416 -3.88 -19.49 -0.05
C TRP A 416 -4.57 -20.83 0.20
N VAL A 417 -5.89 -20.87 0.02
CA VAL A 417 -6.69 -22.10 0.16
C VAL A 417 -6.27 -23.12 -0.88
N ARG A 418 -6.14 -22.72 -2.16
CA ARG A 418 -5.66 -23.57 -3.24
C ARG A 418 -4.26 -24.12 -2.96
N MET A 419 -3.31 -23.28 -2.58
CA MET A 419 -1.94 -23.71 -2.26
C MET A 419 -1.88 -24.66 -1.06
N ALA A 420 -2.67 -24.39 -0.02
CA ALA A 420 -2.77 -25.28 1.13
C ALA A 420 -3.35 -26.64 0.72
N TRP A 421 -4.40 -26.64 -0.09
CA TRP A 421 -5.02 -27.86 -0.62
C TRP A 421 -4.06 -28.66 -1.52
N ASP A 422 -3.36 -28.01 -2.45
CA ASP A 422 -2.35 -28.66 -3.30
C ASP A 422 -1.22 -29.29 -2.48
N ALA A 423 -0.79 -28.61 -1.41
CA ALA A 423 0.20 -29.15 -0.48
C ALA A 423 -0.31 -30.39 0.26
N LEU A 424 -1.59 -30.42 0.67
CA LEU A 424 -2.22 -31.57 1.31
C LEU A 424 -2.34 -32.76 0.37
N LEU A 425 -2.76 -32.53 -0.89
CA LEU A 425 -2.82 -33.57 -1.91
C LEU A 425 -1.44 -34.15 -2.22
N ALA A 426 -0.41 -33.29 -2.32
CA ALA A 426 0.96 -33.73 -2.51
C ALA A 426 1.48 -34.55 -1.32
N LEU A 427 1.14 -34.17 -0.08
CA LEU A 427 1.50 -34.92 1.13
C LEU A 427 0.79 -36.28 1.16
N ARG A 428 -0.50 -36.35 0.80
CA ARG A 428 -1.24 -37.61 0.68
C ARG A 428 -0.57 -38.55 -0.33
N ASP A 429 -0.34 -38.05 -1.55
CA ASP A 429 0.25 -38.86 -2.62
C ASP A 429 1.69 -39.32 -2.24
N TYR A 430 2.45 -38.50 -1.52
CA TYR A 430 3.74 -38.88 -0.95
C TYR A 430 3.61 -39.96 0.13
N ALA A 431 2.62 -39.87 1.01
CA ALA A 431 2.37 -40.86 2.08
C ALA A 431 1.98 -42.22 1.49
N ASP A 432 1.09 -42.25 0.50
CA ASP A 432 0.67 -43.49 -0.16
C ASP A 432 1.86 -44.23 -0.78
N VAL A 433 2.73 -43.49 -1.47
CA VAL A 433 3.89 -44.07 -2.17
C VAL A 433 4.99 -44.50 -1.22
N SER A 434 5.16 -43.77 -0.12
CA SER A 434 6.17 -44.10 0.89
C SER A 434 5.84 -45.37 1.67
N VAL A 435 4.56 -45.71 1.79
CA VAL A 435 4.08 -46.95 2.43
C VAL A 435 4.20 -48.14 1.47
N ASP A 436 3.91 -47.95 0.18
CA ASP A 436 3.99 -49.01 -0.84
C ASP A 436 5.43 -49.30 -1.33
N ALA A 437 6.42 -48.52 -0.88
CA ALA A 437 7.82 -48.66 -1.29
C ALA A 437 8.53 -49.82 -0.54
N PRO A 438 9.22 -50.74 -1.25
CA PRO A 438 10.00 -51.81 -0.62
C PRO A 438 11.13 -51.24 0.27
N ALA A 439 11.33 -51.85 1.44
CA ALA A 439 12.33 -51.40 2.43
C ALA A 439 13.79 -51.44 1.92
N ASP A 440 14.08 -52.23 0.89
CA ASP A 440 15.42 -52.40 0.33
C ASP A 440 15.49 -51.93 -1.14
N GLY A 441 16.08 -50.76 -1.38
CA GLY A 441 16.73 -50.47 -2.67
C GLY A 441 16.57 -49.08 -3.29
N ALA A 442 15.57 -48.27 -2.92
CA ALA A 442 15.47 -46.89 -3.40
C ALA A 442 15.91 -45.91 -2.30
N ALA A 443 16.88 -45.04 -2.60
CA ALA A 443 17.30 -43.98 -1.69
C ALA A 443 16.06 -43.19 -1.23
N PHE A 444 15.86 -43.15 0.08
CA PHE A 444 14.76 -42.43 0.75
C PHE A 444 14.69 -40.99 0.20
N ARG A 445 13.57 -40.63 -0.43
CA ARG A 445 13.37 -39.28 -0.96
C ARG A 445 12.59 -38.47 0.06
N ASP A 446 13.20 -37.41 0.59
CA ASP A 446 12.48 -36.45 1.42
C ASP A 446 11.29 -35.87 0.64
N PHE A 447 10.23 -35.40 1.30
CA PHE A 447 9.09 -34.74 0.64
C PHE A 447 9.50 -33.61 -0.35
N LYS A 448 10.61 -32.92 -0.08
CA LYS A 448 11.17 -31.93 -1.01
C LYS A 448 11.71 -32.57 -2.30
N GLN A 449 12.37 -33.73 -2.22
CA GLN A 449 12.83 -34.50 -3.38
C GLN A 449 11.68 -35.14 -4.13
N TRP A 450 10.63 -35.57 -3.43
CA TRP A 450 9.36 -35.98 -4.07
C TRP A 450 8.80 -34.86 -4.95
N CYS A 451 8.79 -33.64 -4.45
CA CYS A 451 8.33 -32.47 -5.21
C CYS A 451 9.20 -32.13 -6.43
N GLU A 452 10.46 -32.60 -6.49
CA GLU A 452 11.37 -32.41 -7.64
C GLU A 452 11.18 -33.52 -8.69
N ASP A 453 10.92 -34.75 -8.25
CA ASP A 453 10.93 -35.96 -9.09
C ASP A 453 9.54 -36.61 -9.29
N ALA A 454 8.46 -35.92 -8.92
CA ALA A 454 7.12 -36.52 -8.88
C ALA A 454 6.72 -37.14 -10.24
N PRO A 455 6.32 -38.43 -10.28
CA PRO A 455 5.87 -39.07 -11.51
C PRO A 455 4.62 -38.39 -12.08
N GLY A 456 4.51 -38.32 -13.41
CA GLY A 456 3.36 -37.72 -14.09
C GLY A 456 2.03 -38.35 -13.65
N GLY A 457 1.06 -37.49 -13.28
CA GLY A 457 -0.26 -37.89 -12.77
C GLY A 457 -0.40 -37.88 -11.24
N ARG A 458 0.64 -37.48 -10.49
CA ARG A 458 0.59 -37.27 -9.03
C ARG A 458 0.77 -35.80 -8.66
N HIS A 459 0.25 -35.42 -7.50
CA HIS A 459 0.32 -34.03 -7.04
C HIS A 459 1.71 -33.72 -6.48
N ALA A 460 2.26 -32.59 -6.92
CA ALA A 460 3.51 -32.05 -6.42
C ALA A 460 3.40 -30.53 -6.34
N ILE A 461 4.05 -29.96 -5.33
CA ILE A 461 4.15 -28.51 -5.16
C ILE A 461 5.56 -28.05 -5.47
N SER A 462 5.75 -26.76 -5.78
CA SER A 462 7.09 -26.23 -6.06
C SER A 462 8.08 -26.56 -4.92
N PRO A 463 9.24 -27.19 -5.19
CA PRO A 463 10.25 -27.52 -4.19
C PRO A 463 10.76 -26.32 -3.38
N ARG A 464 10.65 -25.11 -3.96
CA ARG A 464 11.02 -23.84 -3.28
C ARG A 464 10.09 -23.49 -2.12
N LYS A 465 8.86 -24.01 -2.12
CA LYS A 465 7.88 -23.80 -1.03
C LYS A 465 8.06 -24.76 0.14
N VAL A 466 8.83 -25.83 -0.01
CA VAL A 466 9.07 -26.84 1.02
C VAL A 466 10.36 -26.52 1.78
N VAL A 467 10.23 -26.30 3.09
CA VAL A 467 11.36 -26.11 4.00
C VAL A 467 11.57 -27.40 4.78
N ARG A 468 12.76 -28.00 4.62
CA ARG A 468 13.10 -29.29 5.24
C ARG A 468 13.17 -29.22 6.76
N ASP A 469 13.60 -28.07 7.28
CA ASP A 469 13.85 -27.91 8.71
C ASP A 469 13.96 -26.44 9.11
N GLU A 470 13.69 -26.14 10.38
CA GLU A 470 13.81 -24.81 10.95
C GLU A 470 15.26 -24.42 11.24
N SER A 471 15.53 -23.11 11.30
CA SER A 471 16.88 -22.60 11.54
C SER A 471 17.46 -23.06 12.89
N ARG A 472 18.79 -23.21 12.97
CA ARG A 472 19.50 -23.57 14.23
C ARG A 472 19.14 -22.62 15.37
N THR A 473 18.98 -21.33 15.08
CA THR A 473 18.61 -20.29 16.05
C THR A 473 17.23 -20.52 16.66
N VAL A 474 16.25 -20.92 15.84
CA VAL A 474 14.89 -21.27 16.29
C VAL A 474 14.89 -22.52 17.18
N LYS A 475 15.77 -23.48 16.90
CA LYS A 475 15.89 -24.73 17.69
C LYS A 475 16.56 -24.55 19.05
N THR A 476 17.47 -23.60 19.17
CA THR A 476 18.21 -23.31 20.42
C THR A 476 17.37 -22.46 21.39
N ASN A 477 16.45 -21.63 20.89
CA ASN A 477 15.58 -20.83 21.74
C ASN A 477 14.36 -21.62 22.23
N ASN A 478 14.28 -21.86 23.54
CA ASN A 478 13.19 -22.64 24.15
C ASN A 478 11.79 -22.05 23.93
N ALA A 479 11.64 -20.74 23.75
CA ALA A 479 10.35 -20.12 23.47
C ALA A 479 9.87 -20.46 22.04
N TRP A 480 10.73 -20.22 21.04
CA TRP A 480 10.43 -20.49 19.62
C TRP A 480 10.31 -21.97 19.28
N ARG A 481 11.04 -22.81 20.02
CA ARG A 481 10.91 -24.27 19.96
C ARG A 481 9.53 -24.72 20.47
N LYS A 482 9.02 -24.15 21.56
CA LYS A 482 7.68 -24.50 22.09
C LYS A 482 6.56 -24.14 21.12
N GLU A 483 6.67 -23.04 20.38
CA GLU A 483 5.68 -22.64 19.37
C GLU A 483 5.56 -23.64 18.22
N ARG A 484 6.62 -24.43 17.97
CA ARG A 484 6.68 -25.45 16.91
C ARG A 484 6.52 -26.87 17.45
N THR A 485 6.10 -27.00 18.71
CA THR A 485 5.81 -28.26 19.37
C THR A 485 4.30 -28.47 19.46
N PHE A 486 3.80 -29.29 18.54
CA PHE A 486 2.37 -29.53 18.34
C PHE A 486 1.95 -30.87 18.96
N PRO A 487 0.66 -31.01 19.36
CA PRO A 487 0.17 -32.27 19.90
C PRO A 487 0.18 -33.35 18.81
N VAL A 488 0.55 -34.57 19.20
CA VAL A 488 0.53 -35.78 18.37
C VAL A 488 -0.04 -36.94 19.19
N PRO A 489 -0.60 -37.99 18.57
CA PRO A 489 -1.08 -39.16 19.30
C PRO A 489 0.03 -39.88 20.09
N GLU A 490 -0.34 -40.56 21.17
CA GLU A 490 0.57 -41.28 22.09
C GLU A 490 1.40 -42.38 21.39
N HIS A 491 0.88 -42.95 20.30
CA HIS A 491 1.59 -43.96 19.49
C HIS A 491 2.70 -43.37 18.61
N VAL A 492 2.70 -42.06 18.37
CA VAL A 492 3.74 -41.36 17.59
C VAL A 492 4.86 -40.87 18.50
N ASP A 493 4.52 -40.29 19.65
CA ASP A 493 5.46 -39.87 20.68
C ASP A 493 4.82 -40.05 22.07
N PRO A 494 5.48 -40.74 23.03
CA PRO A 494 4.97 -40.93 24.39
C PRO A 494 4.70 -39.62 25.16
N ALA A 495 5.31 -38.50 24.75
CA ALA A 495 5.06 -37.19 25.34
C ALA A 495 3.81 -36.49 24.77
N CYS A 496 3.11 -37.12 23.82
CA CYS A 496 1.96 -36.59 23.08
C CYS A 496 2.21 -35.23 22.41
N ARG A 497 3.48 -34.83 22.25
CA ARG A 497 3.90 -33.54 21.68
C ARG A 497 5.22 -33.67 20.96
N LEU A 498 5.27 -33.23 19.71
CA LEU A 498 6.45 -33.39 18.85
C LEU A 498 6.83 -32.07 18.18
N PHE A 499 8.14 -31.83 18.06
CA PHE A 499 8.69 -30.65 17.37
C PHE A 499 8.63 -30.84 15.85
N MET A 500 7.88 -29.98 15.14
CA MET A 500 7.69 -30.04 13.70
C MET A 500 8.46 -28.89 13.00
N GLY A 501 9.70 -29.18 12.61
CA GLY A 501 10.56 -28.22 11.89
C GLY A 501 10.27 -28.13 10.38
N ALA A 502 9.76 -29.20 9.78
CA ALA A 502 9.40 -29.20 8.37
C ALA A 502 8.12 -28.40 8.14
N HIS A 503 8.13 -27.51 7.14
CA HIS A 503 6.96 -26.69 6.84
C HIS A 503 6.86 -26.28 5.37
N VAL A 504 5.63 -26.04 4.93
CA VAL A 504 5.30 -25.51 3.61
C VAL A 504 4.94 -24.04 3.73
N ARG A 505 5.49 -23.23 2.82
CA ARG A 505 5.16 -21.82 2.65
C ARG A 505 3.89 -21.69 1.81
N ILE A 506 2.76 -21.41 2.45
CA ILE A 506 1.46 -21.26 1.76
C ILE A 506 1.40 -19.89 1.07
N GLY A 507 1.76 -18.82 1.78
CA GLY A 507 1.73 -17.45 1.26
C GLY A 507 3.00 -16.65 1.57
N GLY A 508 3.15 -15.53 0.86
CA GLY A 508 4.19 -14.53 1.07
C GLY A 508 3.56 -13.13 1.02
N GLY A 509 3.67 -12.38 2.10
CA GLY A 509 3.14 -11.01 2.19
C GLY A 509 3.66 -10.32 3.44
N ASN A 510 3.65 -8.98 3.43
CA ASN A 510 4.20 -8.15 4.52
C ASN A 510 3.33 -8.14 5.79
N THR A 511 2.11 -8.67 5.76
CA THR A 511 1.17 -8.63 6.90
C THR A 511 0.96 -10.01 7.53
N VAL A 512 0.60 -11.05 6.76
CA VAL A 512 0.50 -12.44 7.24
C VAL A 512 1.06 -13.38 6.19
N ALA A 513 1.98 -14.26 6.61
CA ALA A 513 2.62 -15.25 5.75
C ALA A 513 2.29 -16.66 6.27
N PRO A 514 1.18 -17.28 5.85
CA PRO A 514 0.72 -18.54 6.41
C PRO A 514 1.70 -19.69 6.12
N ARG A 515 1.82 -20.58 7.10
CA ARG A 515 2.70 -21.76 7.08
C ARG A 515 1.92 -23.02 7.47
N LEU A 516 2.27 -24.14 6.86
CA LEU A 516 1.80 -25.48 7.23
C LEU A 516 2.97 -26.26 7.81
N HIS A 517 2.93 -26.61 9.10
CA HIS A 517 3.93 -27.47 9.72
C HIS A 517 3.44 -28.92 9.75
N TYR A 518 4.33 -29.83 9.36
CA TYR A 518 4.02 -31.26 9.29
C TYR A 518 5.17 -32.12 9.84
N HIS A 519 4.81 -33.33 10.23
CA HIS A 519 5.72 -34.39 10.61
C HIS A 519 5.51 -35.59 9.70
N ASP A 520 6.62 -36.05 9.11
CA ASP A 520 6.65 -37.23 8.27
C ASP A 520 6.84 -38.50 9.13
N ALA A 521 5.74 -39.23 9.36
CA ALA A 521 5.75 -40.56 9.96
C ALA A 521 5.27 -41.62 8.97
N ALA A 522 5.35 -41.36 7.66
CA ALA A 522 4.78 -42.22 6.61
C ALA A 522 5.38 -43.64 6.64
N ARG A 523 6.65 -43.76 7.06
CA ARG A 523 7.35 -45.05 7.24
C ARG A 523 6.91 -45.88 8.45
N ALA A 524 6.34 -45.26 9.48
CA ALA A 524 5.94 -45.93 10.70
C ALA A 524 4.49 -46.46 10.62
N GLU A 525 3.93 -46.59 9.42
CA GLU A 525 2.53 -46.97 9.15
C GLU A 525 1.46 -46.00 9.70
N HIS A 526 1.88 -44.82 10.21
CA HIS A 526 0.99 -43.86 10.87
C HIS A 526 0.68 -42.59 10.04
N GLY A 527 1.18 -42.50 8.80
CA GLY A 527 0.86 -41.40 7.88
C GLY A 527 1.58 -40.09 8.21
N ILE A 528 1.02 -38.97 7.75
CA ILE A 528 1.58 -37.63 7.93
C ILE A 528 0.73 -36.84 8.92
N PHE A 529 1.37 -36.21 9.90
CA PHE A 529 0.70 -35.40 10.92
C PHE A 529 0.91 -33.92 10.67
N ILE A 530 -0.18 -33.16 10.65
CA ILE A 530 -0.16 -31.71 10.44
C ILE A 530 -0.47 -31.04 11.76
N GLY A 531 0.56 -30.47 12.38
CA GLY A 531 0.46 -29.83 13.69
C GLY A 531 -0.02 -28.39 13.63
N TYR A 532 0.09 -27.72 12.48
CA TYR A 532 -0.25 -26.30 12.37
C TYR A 532 -0.52 -25.86 10.94
N ILE A 533 -1.60 -25.12 10.75
CA ILE A 533 -1.88 -24.29 9.57
C ILE A 533 -2.31 -22.93 10.10
N GLY A 534 -1.49 -21.91 9.92
CA GLY A 534 -1.73 -20.61 10.56
C GLY A 534 -0.72 -19.54 10.13
N PRO A 535 -0.83 -18.32 10.69
CA PRO A 535 0.13 -17.24 10.48
C PRO A 535 1.59 -17.64 10.76
N HIS A 536 2.54 -16.82 10.32
CA HIS A 536 3.95 -17.08 10.60
C HIS A 536 4.21 -17.06 12.11
N LEU A 537 4.88 -18.09 12.62
CA LEU A 537 5.32 -18.17 14.03
C LEU A 537 6.53 -17.27 14.29
N THR A 538 6.75 -16.86 15.54
CA THR A 538 7.81 -15.88 15.84
C THR A 538 9.20 -16.41 15.48
N ASN A 539 10.10 -15.51 15.06
CA ASN A 539 11.48 -15.81 14.70
C ASN A 539 12.37 -14.56 14.86
N THR A 540 13.55 -14.54 14.25
CA THR A 540 14.49 -13.41 14.34
C THR A 540 14.06 -12.16 13.55
N LEU A 541 13.04 -12.26 12.69
CA LEU A 541 12.58 -11.22 11.76
C LEU A 541 11.13 -10.74 12.04
N THR A 542 10.42 -11.43 12.94
CA THR A 542 9.04 -11.15 13.39
C THR A 542 8.97 -11.37 14.89
#